data_AF-K8GL02-F1
#
_entry.id   AF-K8GL02-F1
#
_cell.length_a   1.000
_cell.length_b   1.000
_cell.length_c   1.000
_cell.angle_alpha   90.00
_cell.angle_beta   90.00
_cell.angle_gamma   90.00
#
_symmetry.space_group_name_H-M   'P 1'
#
loop_
_entity.id
_entity.type
_entity.pdbx_description
1 polymer ?
#
loop_
_entity_poly.entity_id
_entity_poly.type
_entity_poly.pdbx_seq_one_letter_code
_entity_poly.pdbx_strand_id
1 'polypeptide(L)'
;MNLALNSSSLTSELAPGVSKPSTIVLQPSGALDRESREHFQQTLEEALDQAIEGVIVDLIWVEAIDAEGVTALVAGIEKAASLGKAISFQSMSHSTRIAMEAEWDRQRAIRFGSWSDRFKADLEHFLDNLAQ
;
A
#
# COMPACT_ATOMS: atom_id res chain seq x y z
N MET A 1 49.19 10.68 -37.14
CA MET A 1 49.30 10.42 -35.69
C MET A 1 47.90 10.61 -35.12
N ASN A 2 47.24 9.50 -34.76
CA ASN A 2 45.89 9.46 -34.18
C ASN A 2 45.89 10.01 -32.76
N LEU A 3 44.79 10.66 -32.36
CA LEU A 3 43.86 10.18 -31.32
C LEU A 3 42.88 11.31 -30.95
N ALA A 4 41.78 11.41 -31.71
CA ALA A 4 40.54 11.96 -31.17
C ALA A 4 39.70 10.76 -30.73
N LEU A 5 39.64 10.53 -29.42
CA LEU A 5 38.75 9.53 -28.83
C LEU A 5 37.33 10.12 -28.83
N ASN A 6 36.55 9.80 -29.87
CA ASN A 6 35.10 9.90 -29.82
C ASN A 6 34.57 8.73 -28.99
N SER A 7 34.34 8.95 -27.70
CA SER A 7 33.58 8.05 -26.85
C SER A 7 32.08 8.18 -27.17
N SER A 8 31.62 7.28 -28.03
CA SER A 8 30.20 7.03 -28.28
C SER A 8 29.61 6.18 -27.15
N SER A 9 28.28 6.29 -26.95
CA SER A 9 27.40 5.51 -26.05
C SER A 9 27.29 6.13 -24.65
N LEU A 10 26.16 6.70 -24.23
CA LEU A 10 24.85 6.06 -24.07
C LEU A 10 23.71 7.08 -24.34
N THR A 11 23.33 7.27 -25.60
CA THR A 11 21.97 7.73 -25.89
C THR A 11 21.05 6.52 -25.77
N SER A 12 20.51 6.30 -24.58
CA SER A 12 19.35 5.41 -24.44
C SER A 12 18.16 6.12 -25.06
N GLU A 13 17.98 5.93 -26.37
CA GLU A 13 16.68 6.05 -27.00
C GLU A 13 15.69 5.22 -26.16
N LEU A 14 14.81 5.89 -25.43
CA LEU A 14 13.62 5.24 -24.88
C LEU A 14 12.78 4.80 -26.08
N ALA A 15 12.90 3.52 -26.42
CA ALA A 15 12.07 2.88 -27.43
C ALA A 15 10.58 3.15 -27.13
N PRO A 16 9.72 3.33 -28.15
CA PRO A 16 8.29 3.50 -27.94
C PRO A 16 7.70 2.15 -27.48
N GLY A 17 7.59 1.98 -26.15
CA GLY A 17 7.13 0.75 -25.56
C GLY A 17 7.56 0.55 -24.11
N VAL A 18 7.60 1.60 -23.28
CA VAL A 18 7.84 1.44 -21.83
C VAL A 18 6.64 0.70 -21.24
N SER A 19 6.75 -0.63 -21.17
CA SER A 19 5.82 -1.45 -20.42
C SER A 19 5.93 -1.08 -18.96
N LYS A 20 4.79 -0.75 -18.33
CA LYS A 20 4.72 -0.52 -16.89
C LYS A 20 5.37 -1.70 -16.13
N PRO A 21 6.11 -1.45 -15.04
CA PRO A 21 6.69 -2.51 -14.25
C PRO A 21 5.58 -3.39 -13.64
N SER A 22 5.83 -4.69 -13.56
CA SER A 22 4.86 -5.63 -12.97
C SER A 22 4.64 -5.32 -11.49
N THR A 23 5.73 -5.31 -10.73
CA THR A 23 5.76 -4.98 -9.31
C THR A 23 6.78 -3.87 -9.07
N ILE A 24 6.45 -2.91 -8.21
CA ILE A 24 7.37 -1.84 -7.77
C ILE A 24 7.79 -2.11 -6.32
N VAL A 25 9.05 -1.83 -6.00
CA VAL A 25 9.57 -1.91 -4.62
C VAL A 25 9.82 -0.49 -4.11
N LEU A 26 9.23 -0.16 -2.97
CA LEU A 26 9.47 1.07 -2.22
C LEU A 26 10.29 0.76 -0.97
N GLN A 27 11.28 1.61 -0.69
CA GLN A 27 12.14 1.51 0.49
C GLN A 27 12.15 2.84 1.24
N PRO A 28 11.05 3.17 1.97
CA PRO A 28 11.03 4.36 2.80
C PRO A 28 12.14 4.29 3.86
N SER A 29 12.65 5.46 4.26
CA SER A 29 13.68 5.58 5.28
C SER A 29 13.36 6.68 6.29
N GLY A 30 13.94 6.58 7.48
CA GLY A 30 13.69 7.50 8.58
C GLY A 30 12.42 7.15 9.36
N ALA A 31 11.73 8.13 9.92
CA ALA A 31 10.48 7.91 10.64
C ALA A 31 9.28 7.94 9.70
N LEU A 32 8.29 7.07 9.93
CA LEU A 32 6.94 7.21 9.40
C LEU A 32 6.04 7.78 10.50
N ASP A 33 5.86 9.09 10.44
CA ASP A 33 5.15 9.87 11.44
C ASP A 33 4.28 10.95 10.78
N ARG A 34 3.72 11.85 11.59
CA ARG A 34 2.90 12.96 11.09
C ARG A 34 3.58 13.81 10.02
N GLU A 35 4.89 14.02 10.10
CA GLU A 35 5.63 14.89 9.18
C GLU A 35 5.91 14.19 7.85
N SER A 36 6.24 12.91 7.89
CA SER A 36 6.58 12.13 6.68
C SER A 36 5.39 11.41 6.04
N ARG A 37 4.25 11.31 6.74
CA ARG A 37 3.04 10.60 6.29
C ARG A 37 2.61 10.99 4.88
N GLU A 38 2.49 12.29 4.61
CA GLU A 38 1.96 12.77 3.32
C GLU A 38 2.88 12.39 2.16
N HIS A 39 4.20 12.56 2.35
CA HIS A 39 5.20 12.17 1.36
C HIS A 39 5.20 10.66 1.10
N PHE A 40 5.16 9.85 2.16
CA PHE A 40 5.06 8.40 2.05
C PHE A 40 3.80 7.99 1.28
N GLN A 41 2.65 8.57 1.63
CA GLN A 41 1.38 8.22 1.03
C GLN A 41 1.32 8.61 -0.45
N GLN A 42 1.80 9.80 -0.81
CA GLN A 42 1.93 10.20 -2.21
C GLN A 42 2.81 9.23 -3.00
N THR A 43 4.00 8.89 -2.47
CA THR A 43 4.92 7.96 -3.12
C THR A 43 4.29 6.58 -3.32
N LEU A 44 3.56 6.09 -2.31
CA LEU A 44 2.87 4.80 -2.38
C LEU A 44 1.75 4.80 -3.42
N GLU A 45 0.95 5.86 -3.48
CA GLU A 45 -0.12 5.99 -4.47
C GLU A 45 0.42 6.06 -5.89
N GLU A 46 1.48 6.83 -6.13
CA GLU A 46 2.14 6.91 -7.43
C GLU A 46 2.71 5.54 -7.85
N ALA A 47 3.33 4.81 -6.93
CA ALA A 47 3.82 3.45 -7.19
C ALA A 47 2.66 2.48 -7.50
N LEU A 48 1.56 2.56 -6.75
CA LEU A 48 0.39 1.75 -7.00
C LEU A 48 -0.21 2.05 -8.37
N ASP A 49 -0.26 3.30 -8.84
CA ASP A 49 -0.78 3.66 -10.17
C ASP A 49 0.13 3.20 -11.32
N GLN A 50 1.44 3.14 -11.07
CA GLN A 50 2.45 2.72 -12.05
C GLN A 50 2.60 1.21 -12.16
N ALA A 51 2.48 0.46 -11.06
CA ALA A 51 2.61 -1.00 -11.06
C ALA A 51 1.44 -1.67 -11.79
N ILE A 52 1.69 -2.79 -12.48
CA ILE A 52 0.62 -3.61 -13.07
C ILE A 52 -0.02 -4.49 -12.00
N GLU A 53 0.78 -5.24 -11.25
CA GLU A 53 0.34 -6.22 -10.26
C GLU A 53 0.29 -5.65 -8.84
N GLY A 54 1.32 -4.90 -8.41
CA GLY A 54 1.37 -4.45 -7.03
C GLY A 54 2.64 -3.77 -6.57
N VAL A 55 2.70 -3.48 -5.27
CA VAL A 55 3.81 -2.79 -4.62
C VAL A 55 4.32 -3.57 -3.40
N ILE A 56 5.63 -3.68 -3.28
CA ILE A 56 6.30 -4.16 -2.06
C ILE A 56 6.85 -2.94 -1.34
N VAL A 57 6.50 -2.75 -0.08
CA VAL A 57 7.04 -1.71 0.79
C VAL A 57 7.98 -2.37 1.79
N ASP A 58 9.28 -2.19 1.62
CA ASP A 58 10.31 -2.73 2.51
C ASP A 58 10.69 -1.70 3.59
N LEU A 59 10.34 -2.01 4.83
CA LEU A 59 10.47 -1.12 5.99
C LEU A 59 11.83 -1.25 6.68
N ILE A 60 12.82 -1.89 6.07
CA ILE A 60 14.13 -2.17 6.71
C ILE A 60 14.88 -0.91 7.13
N TRP A 61 14.66 0.22 6.44
CA TRP A 61 15.28 1.52 6.74
C TRP A 61 14.38 2.47 7.52
N VAL A 62 13.20 2.00 7.96
CA VAL A 62 12.30 2.78 8.78
C VAL A 62 12.67 2.61 10.25
N GLU A 63 13.01 3.72 10.89
CA GLU A 63 13.56 3.75 12.26
C GLU A 63 12.45 3.74 13.32
N ALA A 64 11.32 4.39 13.02
CA ALA A 64 10.17 4.51 13.91
C ALA A 64 8.88 4.65 13.11
N ILE A 65 7.78 4.15 13.67
CA ILE A 65 6.44 4.27 13.10
C ILE A 65 5.48 4.62 14.23
N ASP A 66 4.81 5.78 14.14
CA ASP A 66 3.79 6.20 15.11
C ASP A 66 2.37 5.84 14.61
N ALA A 67 1.34 6.34 15.31
CA ALA A 67 -0.06 6.10 14.92
C ALA A 67 -0.42 6.70 13.54
N GLU A 68 0.17 7.84 13.18
CA GLU A 68 -0.04 8.48 11.86
C GLU A 68 0.63 7.66 10.76
N GLY A 69 1.85 7.16 11.02
CA GLY A 69 2.53 6.21 10.15
C GLY A 69 1.75 4.91 9.95
N VAL A 70 1.22 4.31 11.01
CA VAL A 70 0.36 3.12 10.93
C VAL A 70 -0.90 3.39 10.10
N THR A 71 -1.53 4.56 10.30
CA THR A 71 -2.70 4.98 9.51
C THR A 71 -2.35 5.09 8.02
N ALA A 72 -1.16 5.59 7.69
CA ALA A 72 -0.66 5.68 6.32
C ALA A 72 -0.49 4.30 5.66
N LEU A 73 0.06 3.32 6.39
CA LEU A 73 0.22 1.95 5.91
C LEU A 73 -1.15 1.32 5.61
N VAL A 74 -2.11 1.49 6.52
CA VAL A 74 -3.49 1.01 6.35
C VAL A 74 -4.18 1.67 5.15
N ALA A 75 -4.03 2.99 4.98
CA ALA A 75 -4.56 3.69 3.81
C ALA A 75 -3.96 3.15 2.50
N GLY A 76 -2.69 2.74 2.52
CA GLY A 76 -2.04 2.04 1.42
C GLY A 76 -2.70 0.70 1.06
N ILE A 77 -3.10 -0.08 2.06
CA ILE A 77 -3.87 -1.33 1.87
C ILE A 77 -5.21 -1.04 1.22
N GLU A 78 -5.94 -0.04 1.73
CA GLU A 78 -7.24 0.35 1.17
C GLU A 78 -7.11 0.81 -0.28
N LYS A 79 -6.09 1.63 -0.59
CA LYS A 79 -5.82 2.09 -1.95
C LYS A 79 -5.50 0.91 -2.87
N ALA A 80 -4.60 0.02 -2.48
CA ALA A 80 -4.25 -1.16 -3.27
C ALA A 80 -5.48 -2.03 -3.54
N ALA A 81 -6.32 -2.27 -2.52
CA ALA A 81 -7.57 -2.99 -2.66
C ALA A 81 -8.54 -2.30 -3.63
N SER A 82 -8.68 -0.97 -3.56
CA SER A 82 -9.53 -0.20 -4.47
C SER A 82 -9.09 -0.27 -5.95
N LEU A 83 -7.79 -0.48 -6.17
CA LEU A 83 -7.18 -0.62 -7.51
C LEU A 83 -7.12 -2.09 -7.99
N GLY A 84 -7.52 -3.06 -7.15
CA GLY A 84 -7.37 -4.48 -7.44
C GLY A 84 -5.91 -4.95 -7.52
N LYS A 85 -5.00 -4.28 -6.79
CA LYS A 85 -3.56 -4.53 -6.80
C LYS A 85 -3.09 -5.15 -5.49
N ALA A 86 -1.99 -5.91 -5.57
CA ALA A 86 -1.33 -6.47 -4.41
C ALA A 86 -0.50 -5.41 -3.68
N ILE A 87 -0.45 -5.50 -2.36
CA ILE A 87 0.51 -4.77 -1.54
C ILE A 87 1.10 -5.70 -0.48
N SER A 88 2.40 -5.59 -0.23
CA SER A 88 3.10 -6.36 0.80
C SER A 88 4.03 -5.46 1.59
N PHE A 89 3.99 -5.55 2.92
CA PHE A 89 4.97 -4.89 3.79
C PHE A 89 6.04 -5.89 4.25
N GLN A 90 7.30 -5.59 3.94
CA GLN A 90 8.46 -6.40 4.33
C GLN A 90 9.22 -5.72 5.47
N SER A 91 10.00 -6.50 6.22
CA SER A 91 10.84 -6.01 7.33
C SER A 91 10.08 -5.28 8.45
N MET A 92 8.77 -5.51 8.56
CA MET A 92 7.92 -4.91 9.58
C MET A 92 8.16 -5.53 10.96
N SER A 93 8.30 -4.68 11.98
CA SER A 93 8.41 -5.11 13.37
C SER A 93 7.11 -5.78 13.87
N HIS A 94 7.21 -6.65 14.87
CA HIS A 94 6.02 -7.30 15.44
C HIS A 94 5.04 -6.31 16.08
N SER A 95 5.53 -5.27 16.75
CA SER A 95 4.69 -4.22 17.35
C SER A 95 3.97 -3.40 16.28
N THR A 96 4.65 -3.02 15.20
CA THR A 96 4.03 -2.34 14.05
C THR A 96 2.93 -3.21 13.43
N ARG A 97 3.17 -4.52 13.28
CA ARG A 97 2.17 -5.44 12.73
C ARG A 97 0.90 -5.47 13.58
N ILE A 98 1.03 -5.63 14.89
CA ILE A 98 -0.13 -5.61 15.81
C ILE A 98 -0.87 -4.27 15.72
N ALA A 99 -0.14 -3.16 15.69
CA ALA A 99 -0.75 -1.84 15.58
C ALA A 99 -1.51 -1.66 14.25
N MET A 100 -0.94 -2.15 13.14
CA MET A 100 -1.56 -2.10 11.82
C MET A 100 -2.81 -2.97 11.72
N GLU A 101 -2.79 -4.19 12.29
CA GLU A 101 -3.96 -5.07 12.36
C GLU A 101 -5.09 -4.44 13.19
N ALA A 102 -4.76 -3.88 14.36
CA ALA A 102 -5.73 -3.20 15.21
C ALA A 102 -6.34 -1.97 14.53
N GLU A 103 -5.51 -1.18 13.83
CA GLU A 103 -5.98 -0.01 13.08
C GLU A 103 -6.85 -0.40 11.88
N TRP A 104 -6.48 -1.46 11.16
CA TRP A 104 -7.29 -2.02 10.07
C TRP A 104 -8.68 -2.45 10.56
N ASP A 105 -8.74 -3.17 11.68
CA ASP A 105 -10.02 -3.60 12.27
C ASP A 105 -10.86 -2.42 12.75
N ARG A 106 -10.23 -1.41 13.35
CA ARG A 106 -10.90 -0.16 13.77
C ARG A 106 -11.52 0.56 12.58
N GLN A 107 -10.78 0.73 11.48
CA GLN A 107 -11.29 1.43 10.29
C GLN A 107 -12.42 0.66 9.61
N ARG A 108 -12.32 -0.67 9.52
CA ARG A 108 -13.41 -1.50 8.98
C ARG A 108 -14.66 -1.44 9.84
N ALA A 109 -14.52 -1.48 11.17
CA ALA A 109 -15.67 -1.36 12.08
C ALA A 109 -16.38 -0.01 11.92
N ILE A 110 -15.63 1.08 11.71
CA ILE A 110 -16.21 2.41 11.43
C ILE A 110 -16.93 2.42 10.08
N ARG A 111 -16.32 1.85 9.03
CA ARG A 111 -16.81 1.94 7.66
C ARG A 111 -18.01 1.04 7.37
N PHE A 112 -18.00 -0.18 7.91
CA PHE A 112 -19.03 -1.20 7.65
C PHE A 112 -19.97 -1.42 8.82
N GLY A 113 -19.74 -0.73 9.93
CA GLY A 113 -20.43 -0.99 11.20
C GLY A 113 -19.97 -2.28 11.85
N SER A 114 -20.61 -2.62 12.97
CA SER A 114 -20.49 -3.93 13.59
C SER A 114 -21.06 -4.99 12.64
N TRP A 115 -20.18 -5.76 12.00
CA TRP A 115 -20.57 -6.81 11.05
C TRP A 115 -21.54 -7.82 11.67
N SER A 116 -21.43 -8.06 13.00
CA SER A 116 -22.33 -8.93 13.74
C SER A 116 -23.76 -8.41 13.80
N ASP A 117 -23.95 -7.10 13.88
CA ASP A 117 -25.28 -6.52 14.07
C ASP A 117 -26.08 -6.53 12.77
N ARG A 118 -25.39 -6.23 11.65
CA ARG A 118 -26.01 -6.23 10.32
C ARG A 118 -26.36 -7.64 9.84
N PHE A 119 -25.43 -8.59 9.97
CA PHE A 119 -25.70 -9.98 9.58
C PHE A 119 -26.82 -10.60 10.41
N LYS A 120 -26.85 -10.32 11.72
CA LYS A 120 -27.90 -10.83 12.60
C LYS A 120 -29.28 -10.31 12.21
N ALA A 121 -29.41 -9.02 11.92
CA ALA A 121 -30.67 -8.44 11.46
C ALA A 121 -31.13 -9.01 10.11
N ASP A 122 -30.23 -9.16 9.14
CA ASP A 122 -30.54 -9.73 7.82
C ASP A 122 -30.94 -11.22 7.92
N LEU A 123 -30.28 -11.98 8.78
CA LEU A 123 -30.59 -13.39 9.04
C LEU A 123 -31.93 -13.55 9.75
N GLU A 124 -32.20 -12.77 10.80
CA GLU A 124 -33.47 -12.80 11.52
C GLU A 124 -34.63 -12.47 10.58
N HIS A 125 -34.48 -11.44 9.75
CA HIS A 125 -35.47 -11.09 8.73
C HIS A 125 -35.70 -12.22 7.70
N PHE A 126 -34.62 -12.89 7.25
CA PHE A 126 -34.72 -14.04 6.35
C PHE A 126 -35.50 -15.20 6.98
N LEU A 127 -35.23 -15.52 8.26
CA LEU A 127 -35.92 -16.59 8.98
C LEU A 127 -37.40 -16.27 9.20
N ASP A 128 -37.74 -15.03 9.52
CA ASP A 128 -39.13 -14.59 9.70
C ASP A 128 -39.95 -14.74 8.41
N ASN A 129 -39.34 -14.47 7.25
CA ASN A 129 -39.98 -14.63 5.94
C ASN A 129 -40.20 -16.10 5.55
N LEU A 130 -39.44 -17.04 6.12
CA LEU A 130 -39.63 -18.48 5.90
C LEU A 130 -40.69 -19.09 6.81
N ALA A 131 -41.06 -18.39 7.89
CA ALA A 131 -42.05 -18.84 8.87
C ALA A 131 -43.49 -18.42 8.52
N GLN A 132 -43.70 -17.75 7.38
CA GLN A 132 -45.00 -17.37 6.81
C GLN A 132 -45.41 -18.30 5.66
#